data_AF-A0A2A2LJH2-F1
#
_entry.id   AF-A0A2A2LJH2-F1
#
_cell.length_a   1.000
_cell.length_b   1.000
_cell.length_c   1.000
_cell.angle_alpha   90.00
_cell.angle_beta   90.00
_cell.angle_gamma   90.00
#
_symmetry.space_group_name_H-M   'P 1'
#
loop_
_entity.id
_entity.type
_entity.pdbx_description
1 polymer ?
#
loop_
_entity_poly.entity_id
_entity_poly.type
_entity_poly.pdbx_seq_one_letter_code
_entity_poly.pdbx_strand_id
1 'polypeptide(L)'
;MTEGEAEEYQRKFGINPRRMANRLQRLKKMGSQGRQTAMTAEDRSKMETRRQKYGNLKVTRPNNESFDLFEINQMTNIADVLVDGDTILTEEQLNKLEEDLRNANSTGRAKRQVAITARKWTGNTLYYYMDSTVDRDSYVRIDLTNVPSSYQSNFNKYSSNIAANYVPYEYGSDMHYSNCPLGYGGATCAERPAGCGSSLTATANWQTTTMTVGDSSNSASPRNSVSYCTSWITAPAGMQVQVRISDIYNGQCNYGCPFNGLELKVRSDKKLVSPRFCCDESKNQIYTSQLNPTPIIAFNQFYSSQFKVDYRYVSAGGISPATPTPGPVTGPPSTCVDSSSSCAQWNSQGFCSSTFYTTDQKKQYCQNT
;
A
#
# COMPACT_ATOMS: atom_id res chain seq x y z
N MET A 1 32.83 17.62 -25.03
CA MET A 1 32.86 18.42 -23.78
C MET A 1 34.22 19.09 -23.65
N THR A 2 34.25 20.41 -23.46
CA THR A 2 35.44 21.21 -23.19
C THR A 2 35.89 21.07 -21.72
N GLU A 3 37.03 21.64 -21.35
CA GLU A 3 37.52 21.60 -19.96
C GLU A 3 36.66 22.43 -19.01
N GLY A 4 36.26 23.64 -19.42
CA GLY A 4 35.37 24.49 -18.63
C GLY A 4 33.99 23.87 -18.39
N GLU A 5 33.41 23.22 -19.41
CA GLU A 5 32.14 22.48 -19.28
C GLU A 5 32.27 21.31 -18.29
N ALA A 6 33.41 20.62 -18.31
CA ALA A 6 33.68 19.49 -17.41
C ALA A 6 33.80 19.93 -15.94
N GLU A 7 34.40 21.09 -15.68
CA GLU A 7 34.57 21.67 -14.35
C GLU A 7 33.25 22.24 -13.79
N GLU A 8 32.42 22.84 -14.63
CA GLU A 8 31.07 23.24 -14.24
C GLU A 8 30.19 22.02 -13.91
N TYR A 9 30.26 20.96 -14.73
CA TYR A 9 29.58 19.70 -14.47
C TYR A 9 30.05 19.09 -13.14
N GLN A 10 31.36 19.14 -12.86
CA GLN A 10 31.92 18.69 -11.60
C GLN A 10 31.42 19.50 -10.41
N ARG A 11 31.29 20.82 -10.53
CA ARG A 11 30.73 21.65 -9.44
C ARG A 11 29.27 21.33 -9.17
N LYS A 12 28.49 21.05 -10.22
CA LYS A 12 27.05 20.79 -10.10
C LYS A 12 26.71 19.36 -9.68
N PHE A 13 27.48 18.37 -10.12
CA PHE A 13 27.18 16.95 -9.96
C PHE A 13 28.28 16.17 -9.24
N GLY A 14 29.35 16.83 -8.81
CA GLY A 14 30.45 16.23 -8.04
C GLY A 14 31.43 15.37 -8.85
N ILE A 15 31.27 15.27 -10.17
CA ILE A 15 32.00 14.33 -11.04
C ILE A 15 32.54 15.06 -12.27
N ASN A 16 33.78 14.79 -12.66
CA ASN A 16 34.38 15.33 -13.90
C ASN A 16 34.42 14.26 -15.00
N PRO A 17 33.51 14.29 -15.99
CA PRO A 17 33.40 13.20 -16.97
C PRO A 17 34.67 13.01 -17.83
N ARG A 18 35.43 14.08 -18.13
CA ARG A 18 36.67 13.98 -18.90
C ARG A 18 37.79 13.28 -18.12
N ARG A 19 37.96 13.63 -16.84
CA ARG A 19 38.97 12.98 -15.98
C ARG A 19 38.59 11.52 -15.77
N MET A 20 37.32 11.23 -15.53
CA MET A 20 36.83 9.88 -15.31
C MET A 20 37.00 8.95 -16.52
N ALA A 21 36.71 9.41 -17.74
CA ALA A 21 36.91 8.62 -18.95
C ALA A 21 38.38 8.18 -19.13
N ASN A 22 39.33 9.11 -18.93
CA ASN A 22 40.77 8.81 -18.98
C ASN A 22 41.19 7.80 -17.91
N ARG A 23 40.62 7.91 -16.70
CA ARG A 23 40.89 7.01 -15.58
C ARG A 23 40.35 5.60 -15.80
N LEU A 24 39.11 5.48 -16.26
CA LEU A 24 38.50 4.20 -16.63
C LEU A 24 39.27 3.51 -17.77
N GLN A 25 39.81 4.27 -18.73
CA GLN A 25 40.67 3.71 -19.76
C GLN A 25 41.98 3.14 -19.20
N ARG A 26 42.57 3.77 -18.17
CA ARG A 26 43.76 3.24 -17.46
C ARG A 26 43.42 2.01 -16.62
N LEU A 27 42.29 2.02 -15.93
CA LEU A 27 41.77 0.88 -15.16
C LEU A 27 41.55 -0.36 -16.04
N LYS A 28 40.95 -0.17 -17.22
CA LYS A 28 40.79 -1.21 -18.25
C LYS A 28 42.14 -1.83 -18.65
N LYS A 29 43.21 -1.02 -18.77
CA LYS A 29 44.58 -1.49 -19.06
C LYS A 29 45.27 -2.18 -17.88
N MET A 30 44.85 -1.90 -16.64
CA MET A 30 45.39 -2.49 -15.40
C MET A 30 44.73 -3.82 -15.01
N GLY A 31 43.85 -4.38 -15.84
CA GLY A 31 43.24 -5.69 -15.60
C GLY A 31 41.94 -5.65 -14.77
N SER A 32 41.29 -4.49 -14.64
CA SER A 32 39.94 -4.35 -14.03
C SER A 32 38.81 -4.96 -14.87
N GLN A 33 39.11 -5.97 -15.69
CA GLN A 33 38.09 -6.63 -16.47
C GLN A 33 37.23 -7.46 -15.52
N GLY A 34 36.09 -6.89 -15.09
CA GLY A 34 34.85 -7.65 -15.22
C GLY A 34 34.88 -8.25 -16.62
N ARG A 35 34.85 -9.59 -16.71
CA ARG A 35 35.01 -10.36 -17.95
C ARG A 35 34.37 -9.62 -19.12
N GLN A 36 35.15 -8.93 -19.95
CA GLN A 36 34.67 -8.49 -21.25
C GLN A 36 34.70 -9.71 -22.14
N THR A 37 33.69 -10.56 -21.98
CA THR A 37 33.32 -11.51 -23.03
C THR A 37 32.97 -10.69 -24.25
N ALA A 38 33.63 -10.98 -25.38
CA ALA A 38 33.27 -10.38 -26.66
C ALA A 38 31.77 -10.55 -26.89
N MET A 39 31.09 -9.49 -27.34
CA MET A 39 29.65 -9.53 -27.63
C MET A 39 29.34 -10.73 -28.52
N THR A 40 28.42 -11.57 -28.07
CA THR A 40 27.95 -12.70 -28.87
C THR A 40 27.19 -12.18 -30.10
N ALA A 41 26.97 -13.04 -31.09
CA ALA A 41 26.08 -12.71 -32.20
C ALA A 41 24.65 -12.39 -31.72
N GLU A 42 24.22 -13.05 -30.65
CA GLU A 42 22.92 -12.83 -30.02
C GLU A 42 22.83 -11.45 -29.35
N ASP A 43 23.89 -11.01 -28.66
CA ASP A 43 23.93 -9.67 -28.05
C ASP A 43 23.89 -8.55 -29.10
N ARG A 44 24.58 -8.74 -30.24
CA ARG A 44 24.51 -7.82 -31.38
C ARG A 44 23.08 -7.71 -31.94
N SER A 45 22.39 -8.84 -32.07
CA SER A 45 20.99 -8.87 -32.53
C SER A 45 20.03 -8.18 -31.56
N LYS A 46 20.19 -8.42 -30.25
CA LYS A 46 19.41 -7.75 -29.18
C LYS A 46 19.65 -6.25 -29.17
N MET A 47 20.88 -5.80 -29.36
CA MET A 47 21.23 -4.38 -29.44
C MET A 47 20.57 -3.72 -30.64
N GLU A 48 20.60 -4.36 -31.82
CA GLU A 48 19.96 -3.84 -33.03
C GLU A 48 18.44 -3.77 -32.90
N THR A 49 17.81 -4.77 -32.25
CA THR A 49 16.37 -4.76 -31.97
C THR A 49 15.98 -3.60 -31.04
N ARG A 50 16.80 -3.33 -30.01
CA ARG A 50 16.61 -2.16 -29.12
C ARG A 50 16.79 -0.85 -29.87
N ARG A 51 17.77 -0.78 -30.78
CA ARG A 51 18.01 0.40 -31.62
C ARG A 51 16.82 0.69 -32.53
N GLN A 52 16.23 -0.34 -33.14
CA GLN A 52 15.02 -0.20 -33.95
C GLN A 52 13.81 0.22 -33.12
N LYS A 53 13.69 -0.28 -31.87
CA LYS A 53 12.58 0.05 -30.97
C LYS A 53 12.64 1.47 -30.40
N TYR A 54 13.84 1.95 -30.07
CA TYR A 54 14.04 3.20 -29.33
C TYR A 54 14.70 4.33 -30.15
N GLY A 55 15.19 4.04 -31.35
CA GLY A 55 15.85 5.05 -32.22
C GLY A 55 14.90 6.12 -32.78
N ASN A 56 13.58 5.90 -32.67
CA ASN A 56 12.57 6.91 -32.96
C ASN A 56 12.34 7.90 -31.81
N LEU A 57 12.82 7.60 -30.59
CA LEU A 57 12.78 8.51 -29.46
C LEU A 57 13.90 9.55 -29.61
N LYS A 58 13.52 10.74 -30.09
CA LYS A 58 14.44 11.85 -30.29
C LYS A 58 14.25 12.93 -29.24
N VAL A 59 15.35 13.52 -28.80
CA VAL A 59 15.35 14.73 -27.96
C VAL A 59 15.78 15.90 -28.84
N THR A 60 14.89 16.90 -28.96
CA THR A 60 15.18 18.12 -29.72
C THR A 60 15.75 19.19 -28.79
N ARG A 61 16.92 19.71 -29.15
CA ARG A 61 17.58 20.81 -28.43
C ARG A 61 17.00 22.16 -28.85
N PRO A 62 17.19 23.23 -28.04
CA PRO A 62 16.72 24.58 -28.38
C PRO A 62 17.25 25.16 -29.69
N ASN A 63 18.34 24.61 -30.23
CA ASN A 63 18.93 24.97 -31.53
C ASN A 63 18.35 24.15 -32.71
N ASN A 64 17.23 23.44 -32.51
CA ASN A 64 16.55 22.60 -33.49
C ASN A 64 17.32 21.35 -33.96
N GLU A 65 18.42 21.00 -33.30
CA GLU A 65 19.09 19.71 -33.52
C GLU A 65 18.32 18.60 -32.79
N SER A 66 18.13 17.45 -33.46
CA SER A 66 17.35 16.33 -32.95
C SER A 66 18.18 15.05 -33.00
N PHE A 67 18.48 14.51 -31.83
CA PHE A 67 19.33 13.34 -31.67
C PHE A 67 18.55 12.21 -31.00
N ASP A 68 18.78 10.97 -31.42
CA ASP A 68 18.26 9.81 -30.70
C ASP A 68 19.06 9.54 -29.41
N LEU A 69 18.50 8.72 -28.51
CA LEU A 69 19.14 8.39 -27.23
C LEU A 69 20.57 7.81 -27.40
N PHE A 70 20.81 7.04 -28.45
CA PHE A 70 22.10 6.42 -28.71
C PHE A 70 23.12 7.45 -29.22
N GLU A 71 22.70 8.35 -30.10
CA GLU A 71 23.47 9.50 -30.57
C GLU A 71 23.82 10.43 -29.39
N ILE A 72 22.88 10.70 -28.50
CA ILE A 72 23.12 11.51 -27.29
C ILE A 72 24.16 10.82 -26.39
N ASN A 73 24.02 9.53 -26.13
CA ASN A 73 24.97 8.78 -25.31
C ASN A 73 26.37 8.76 -25.93
N GLN A 74 26.46 8.70 -27.26
CA GLN A 74 27.72 8.74 -28.00
C GLN A 74 28.34 10.14 -28.01
N MET A 75 27.55 11.20 -28.20
CA MET A 75 28.03 12.58 -28.19
C MET A 75 28.48 13.04 -26.80
N THR A 76 27.86 12.51 -25.75
CA THR A 76 28.17 12.87 -24.36
C THR A 76 29.30 12.03 -23.77
N ASN A 77 29.77 11.00 -24.48
CA ASN A 77 30.72 9.99 -23.97
C ASN A 77 30.26 9.39 -22.63
N ILE A 78 28.96 9.37 -22.35
CA ILE A 78 28.44 8.87 -21.08
C ILE A 78 28.68 7.36 -20.96
N ALA A 79 28.66 6.66 -22.10
CA ALA A 79 29.02 5.24 -22.19
C ALA A 79 30.47 4.95 -21.75
N ASP A 80 31.39 5.90 -21.90
CA ASP A 80 32.80 5.72 -21.52
C ASP A 80 33.02 5.87 -20.01
N VAL A 81 32.09 6.52 -19.32
CA VAL A 81 32.15 6.76 -17.87
C VAL A 81 31.27 5.81 -17.05
N LEU A 82 30.45 5.01 -17.73
CA LEU A 82 29.63 3.97 -17.10
C LEU A 82 30.47 2.73 -16.80
N VAL A 83 30.43 2.30 -15.55
CA VAL A 83 30.92 1.02 -15.05
C VAL A 83 29.78 0.01 -15.13
N ASP A 84 30.08 -1.17 -15.68
CA ASP A 84 29.13 -2.26 -15.97
C ASP A 84 27.88 -1.87 -16.79
N GLY A 85 27.90 -0.67 -17.38
CA GLY A 85 26.89 -0.18 -18.33
C GLY A 85 25.73 0.61 -17.70
N ASP A 86 25.65 0.70 -16.38
CA ASP A 86 24.54 1.36 -15.67
C ASP A 86 24.96 2.25 -14.49
N THR A 87 26.24 2.24 -14.11
CA THR A 87 26.71 2.88 -12.89
C THR A 87 27.78 3.93 -13.17
N ILE A 88 27.62 5.15 -12.66
CA ILE A 88 28.66 6.20 -12.69
C ILE A 88 29.32 6.25 -11.30
N LEU A 89 30.62 5.97 -11.23
CA LEU A 89 31.37 6.00 -9.96
C LEU A 89 31.79 7.42 -9.58
N THR A 90 31.89 7.69 -8.27
CA THR A 90 32.51 8.92 -7.77
C THR A 90 34.05 8.85 -7.87
N GLU A 91 34.72 10.01 -7.80
CA GLU A 91 36.19 10.08 -7.81
C GLU A 91 36.83 9.28 -6.64
N GLU A 92 36.18 9.25 -5.47
CA GLU A 92 36.63 8.48 -4.31
C GLU A 92 36.48 6.97 -4.54
N GLN A 93 35.35 6.54 -5.08
CA GLN A 93 35.11 5.14 -5.45
C GLN A 93 36.12 4.66 -6.51
N LEU A 94 36.42 5.52 -7.47
CA LEU A 94 37.37 5.24 -8.55
C LEU A 94 38.82 5.17 -8.04
N ASN A 95 39.21 6.06 -7.11
CA ASN A 95 40.52 6.01 -6.44
C ASN A 95 40.75 4.66 -5.77
N LYS A 96 39.74 4.16 -5.04
CA LYS A 96 39.87 2.91 -4.32
C LYS A 96 39.93 1.70 -5.24
N LEU A 97 39.15 1.72 -6.32
CA LEU A 97 39.23 0.70 -7.37
C LEU A 97 40.64 0.65 -8.01
N GLU A 98 41.24 1.81 -8.30
CA GLU A 98 42.62 1.89 -8.82
C GLU A 98 43.64 1.34 -7.80
N GLU A 99 43.48 1.66 -6.51
CA GLU A 99 44.35 1.18 -5.44
C GLU A 99 44.28 -0.35 -5.26
N ASP A 100 43.07 -0.91 -5.24
CA ASP A 100 42.85 -2.35 -5.05
C ASP A 100 43.45 -3.16 -6.20
N LEU A 101 43.37 -2.65 -7.43
CA LEU A 101 43.98 -3.30 -8.61
C LEU A 101 45.51 -3.23 -8.59
N ARG A 102 46.09 -2.13 -8.11
CA ARG A 102 47.55 -2.02 -7.93
C ARG A 102 48.03 -3.01 -6.87
N ASN A 103 47.29 -3.14 -5.77
CA ASN A 103 47.61 -4.05 -4.67
C ASN A 103 47.42 -5.54 -5.05
N ALA A 104 46.47 -5.85 -5.95
CA ALA A 104 46.26 -7.20 -6.46
C ALA A 104 47.43 -7.77 -7.27
N ASN A 105 48.31 -6.92 -7.80
CA ASN A 105 49.54 -7.31 -8.52
C ASN A 105 50.76 -7.49 -7.59
N SER A 106 50.59 -7.38 -6.26
CA SER A 106 51.64 -7.68 -5.28
C SER A 106 51.65 -9.17 -4.91
N THR A 107 52.83 -9.74 -4.65
CA THR A 107 53.10 -11.20 -4.58
C THR A 107 52.51 -11.93 -3.36
N GLY A 108 51.76 -11.24 -2.49
CA GLY A 108 50.98 -11.86 -1.42
C GLY A 108 49.50 -11.85 -1.79
N ARG A 109 48.78 -12.96 -1.58
CA ARG A 109 47.34 -13.07 -1.86
C ARG A 109 46.57 -11.98 -1.11
N ALA A 110 46.37 -10.84 -1.77
CA ALA A 110 45.57 -9.75 -1.25
C ALA A 110 44.11 -10.23 -1.28
N LYS A 111 43.50 -10.35 -0.09
CA LYS A 111 42.06 -10.62 0.03
C LYS A 111 41.34 -9.51 -0.72
N ARG A 112 40.51 -9.85 -1.72
CA ARG A 112 39.57 -8.90 -2.33
C ARG A 112 38.62 -8.45 -1.23
N GLN A 113 38.89 -7.32 -0.61
CA GLN A 113 37.97 -6.71 0.34
C GLN A 113 37.06 -5.78 -0.43
N VAL A 114 35.77 -5.78 -0.08
CA VAL A 114 34.85 -4.77 -0.61
C VAL A 114 35.42 -3.41 -0.25
N ALA A 115 35.77 -2.62 -1.25
CA ALA A 115 36.11 -1.22 -1.08
C ALA A 115 34.88 -0.49 -0.55
N ILE A 116 34.84 -0.21 0.75
CA ILE A 116 33.73 0.53 1.35
C ILE A 116 34.05 2.01 1.28
N THR A 117 34.06 2.53 0.06
CA THR A 117 34.14 3.97 -0.27
C THR A 117 32.76 4.62 -0.27
N ALA A 118 31.70 3.82 -0.45
CA ALA A 118 30.38 4.26 -0.06
C ALA A 118 30.42 4.57 1.44
N ARG A 119 29.91 5.74 1.84
CA ARG A 119 29.67 6.00 3.26
C ARG A 119 28.90 4.81 3.82
N LYS A 120 29.51 4.10 4.77
CA LYS A 120 28.80 3.09 5.53
C LYS A 120 27.60 3.76 6.14
N TRP A 121 26.43 3.16 5.92
CA TRP A 121 25.25 3.53 6.67
C TRP A 121 25.61 3.50 8.15
N THR A 122 25.37 4.60 8.86
CA THR A 122 25.82 4.77 10.24
C THR A 122 25.38 3.55 11.06
N GLY A 123 26.34 2.81 11.63
CA GLY A 123 26.04 1.59 12.38
C GLY A 123 25.90 0.29 11.56
N ASN A 124 26.23 0.27 10.26
CA ASN A 124 26.17 -0.90 9.36
C ASN A 124 24.76 -1.50 9.15
N THR A 125 23.72 -0.69 8.96
CA THR A 125 22.34 -1.19 8.70
C THR A 125 21.71 -0.51 7.48
N LEU A 126 21.05 -1.29 6.62
CA LEU A 126 20.38 -0.87 5.38
C LEU A 126 18.88 -1.16 5.46
N TYR A 127 18.03 -0.25 4.98
CA TYR A 127 16.57 -0.42 5.02
C TYR A 127 15.90 -0.03 3.69
N TYR A 128 14.87 -0.78 3.30
CA TYR A 128 13.89 -0.35 2.30
C TYR A 128 12.47 -0.86 2.61
N TYR A 129 11.54 0.09 2.59
CA TYR A 129 10.13 0.04 2.16
C TYR A 129 9.74 1.53 1.95
N MET A 130 9.05 1.90 0.86
CA MET A 130 8.77 3.34 0.61
C MET A 130 7.56 3.78 1.40
N ASP A 131 7.88 4.17 2.62
CA ASP A 131 7.01 4.56 3.70
C ASP A 131 7.90 5.43 4.62
N SER A 132 7.45 6.64 4.96
CA SER A 132 8.20 7.72 5.68
C SER A 132 9.34 8.46 4.94
N THR A 133 9.14 9.76 4.68
CA THR A 133 10.22 10.69 4.34
C THR A 133 10.89 11.28 5.59
N VAL A 134 12.16 11.66 5.47
CA VAL A 134 13.00 12.15 6.59
C VAL A 134 12.71 13.59 6.98
N ASP A 135 11.87 14.28 6.22
CA ASP A 135 11.42 15.64 6.46
C ASP A 135 9.94 15.70 6.89
N ARG A 136 9.22 14.57 6.93
CA ARG A 136 7.79 14.43 7.31
C ARG A 136 7.37 15.27 8.52
N ASP A 137 8.10 15.18 9.64
CA ASP A 137 7.78 15.90 10.89
C ASP A 137 7.89 17.43 10.79
N SER A 138 8.52 17.95 9.73
CA SER A 138 8.59 19.40 9.44
C SER A 138 7.31 19.91 8.77
N TYR A 139 6.47 18.99 8.27
CA TYR A 139 5.28 19.27 7.47
C TYR A 139 3.99 18.75 8.11
N VAL A 140 4.04 17.68 8.92
CA VAL A 140 2.89 17.15 9.67
C VAL A 140 3.30 16.70 11.08
N ARG A 141 2.36 16.68 12.03
CA ARG A 141 2.56 16.20 13.42
C ARG A 141 1.74 14.93 13.67
N ILE A 142 2.35 13.93 14.31
CA ILE A 142 1.68 12.66 14.62
C ILE A 142 1.21 12.66 16.07
N ASP A 143 -0.11 12.51 16.26
CA ASP A 143 -0.73 12.33 17.57
C ASP A 143 -0.87 10.83 17.88
N LEU A 144 -0.21 10.39 18.95
CA LEU A 144 -0.15 8.99 19.38
C LEU A 144 -1.09 8.69 20.55
N THR A 145 -1.90 9.65 21.03
CA THR A 145 -2.70 9.52 22.26
C THR A 145 -3.60 8.28 22.30
N ASN A 146 -4.13 7.84 21.15
CA ASN A 146 -5.01 6.67 21.05
C ASN A 146 -4.35 5.43 20.46
N VAL A 147 -3.03 5.46 20.22
CA VAL A 147 -2.29 4.31 19.67
C VAL A 147 -1.77 3.47 20.83
N PRO A 148 -2.11 2.18 20.94
CA PRO A 148 -1.59 1.32 21.99
C PRO A 148 -0.06 1.28 21.96
N SER A 149 0.59 1.29 23.12
CA SER A 149 2.04 1.46 23.27
C SER A 149 2.85 0.46 22.42
N SER A 150 2.33 -0.76 22.24
CA SER A 150 2.93 -1.82 21.43
C SER A 150 2.97 -1.52 19.93
N TYR A 151 2.20 -0.55 19.46
CA TYR A 151 2.07 -0.18 18.03
C TYR A 151 2.56 1.23 17.72
N GLN A 152 2.94 2.02 18.72
CA GLN A 152 3.44 3.38 18.52
C GLN A 152 4.76 3.41 17.72
N SER A 153 5.57 2.36 17.83
CA SER A 153 6.83 2.23 17.10
C SER A 153 6.67 2.23 15.58
N ASN A 154 5.49 1.86 15.07
CA ASN A 154 5.20 1.85 13.64
C ASN A 154 5.11 3.27 13.04
N PHE A 155 4.97 4.30 13.88
CA PHE A 155 4.90 5.71 13.46
C PHE A 155 6.20 6.47 13.69
N ASN A 156 7.20 5.80 14.25
CA ASN A 156 8.52 6.36 14.46
C ASN A 156 9.15 6.71 13.12
N LYS A 157 9.64 7.94 13.03
CA LYS A 157 10.31 8.44 11.85
C LYS A 157 11.64 7.72 11.65
N TYR A 158 11.93 7.34 10.42
CA TYR A 158 13.25 6.86 10.06
C TYR A 158 14.22 8.03 9.85
N SER A 159 15.45 7.85 10.31
CA SER A 159 16.50 8.85 10.19
C SER A 159 17.04 8.96 8.76
N SER A 160 17.72 10.07 8.43
CA SER A 160 18.23 10.38 7.07
C SER A 160 19.19 9.34 6.47
N ASN A 161 19.76 8.49 7.30
CA ASN A 161 20.63 7.37 6.94
C ASN A 161 19.86 6.06 6.72
N ILE A 162 18.53 6.08 6.69
CA ILE A 162 17.68 4.88 6.55
C ILE A 162 16.71 5.05 5.38
N ALA A 163 16.14 6.25 5.18
CA ALA A 163 15.31 6.59 4.04
C ALA A 163 15.99 7.66 3.18
N ALA A 164 16.57 7.28 2.03
CA ALA A 164 17.15 8.21 1.08
C ALA A 164 16.03 8.92 0.30
N ASN A 165 15.68 10.13 0.73
CA ASN A 165 14.70 10.94 0.02
C ASN A 165 15.41 11.71 -1.09
N TYR A 166 15.26 11.24 -2.32
CA TYR A 166 15.74 11.94 -3.50
C TYR A 166 14.82 13.12 -3.89
N VAL A 167 13.68 13.26 -3.22
CA VAL A 167 12.64 14.28 -3.45
C VAL A 167 12.12 14.78 -2.09
N PRO A 168 11.85 16.09 -1.92
CA PRO A 168 11.23 16.64 -0.69
C PRO A 168 9.84 16.07 -0.42
N TYR A 169 9.36 16.16 0.83
CA TYR A 169 8.02 15.73 1.21
C TYR A 169 6.94 16.39 0.33
N GLU A 170 6.15 15.57 -0.36
CA GLU A 170 5.11 16.00 -1.27
C GLU A 170 3.72 15.73 -0.67
N TYR A 171 2.92 16.78 -0.52
CA TYR A 171 1.52 16.64 -0.14
C TYR A 171 0.74 15.95 -1.27
N GLY A 172 0.28 14.72 -1.04
CA GLY A 172 -0.61 13.99 -1.95
C GLY A 172 0.03 12.84 -2.77
N SER A 173 1.29 12.47 -2.54
CA SER A 173 1.86 11.24 -3.13
C SER A 173 1.33 9.96 -2.47
N ASP A 174 1.53 8.79 -3.10
CA ASP A 174 1.16 7.45 -2.57
C ASP A 174 1.83 7.13 -1.21
N MET A 175 2.77 7.95 -0.73
CA MET A 175 3.29 7.93 0.65
C MET A 175 2.23 8.33 1.68
N HIS A 176 1.14 8.95 1.23
CA HIS A 176 -0.11 8.96 1.93
C HIS A 176 -1.05 8.07 1.12
N TYR A 177 -1.39 6.90 1.67
CA TYR A 177 -2.76 6.41 1.52
C TYR A 177 -3.66 7.62 1.64
N SER A 178 -4.61 7.78 0.71
CA SER A 178 -5.60 8.87 0.70
C SER A 178 -5.76 9.41 2.12
N ASN A 179 -5.41 10.70 2.35
CA ASN A 179 -5.40 11.32 3.70
C ASN A 179 -6.61 10.93 4.56
N CYS A 180 -7.69 10.62 3.83
CA CYS A 180 -8.97 10.22 4.31
C CYS A 180 -9.11 8.70 4.36
N PRO A 181 -9.58 8.15 5.51
CA PRO A 181 -9.98 6.76 5.58
C PRO A 181 -10.97 6.42 4.47
N LEU A 182 -11.00 5.15 4.06
CA LEU A 182 -11.92 4.69 3.02
C LEU A 182 -13.36 5.12 3.36
N GLY A 183 -14.00 5.76 2.38
CA GLY A 183 -15.32 6.36 2.53
C GLY A 183 -15.31 7.86 2.89
N TYR A 184 -14.14 8.49 3.03
CA TYR A 184 -13.96 9.93 3.25
C TYR A 184 -13.05 10.54 2.17
N GLY A 185 -13.20 11.82 1.89
CA GLY A 185 -12.48 12.56 0.85
C GLY A 185 -12.39 14.06 1.16
N GLY A 186 -11.85 14.82 0.21
CA GLY A 186 -11.53 16.23 0.39
C GLY A 186 -10.20 16.44 1.12
N ALA A 187 -9.72 17.69 1.16
CA ALA A 187 -8.42 18.00 1.79
C ALA A 187 -8.37 17.67 3.29
N THR A 188 -9.53 17.76 3.96
CA THR A 188 -9.68 17.58 5.42
C THR A 188 -10.45 16.32 5.80
N CYS A 189 -10.81 15.47 4.84
CA CYS A 189 -11.59 14.25 5.10
C CYS A 189 -12.99 14.50 5.64
N ALA A 190 -13.49 15.71 5.41
CA ALA A 190 -14.83 16.15 5.75
C ALA A 190 -15.81 16.03 4.57
N GLU A 191 -15.38 15.48 3.44
CA GLU A 191 -16.21 15.31 2.24
C GLU A 191 -16.42 13.83 1.91
N ARG A 192 -17.50 13.52 1.17
CA ARG A 192 -17.69 12.21 0.58
C ARG A 192 -16.69 12.05 -0.59
N PRO A 193 -16.03 10.89 -0.76
CA PRO A 193 -15.19 10.65 -1.93
C PRO A 193 -15.91 10.94 -3.24
N ALA A 194 -15.17 11.48 -4.21
CA ALA A 194 -15.67 11.62 -5.58
C ALA A 194 -15.96 10.24 -6.20
N GLY A 195 -16.91 10.20 -7.13
CA GLY A 195 -17.41 8.96 -7.75
C GLY A 195 -18.83 8.61 -7.33
N CYS A 196 -19.23 7.37 -7.56
CA CYS A 196 -20.62 6.94 -7.38
C CYS A 196 -21.06 6.88 -5.90
N GLY A 197 -22.37 6.90 -5.70
CA GLY A 197 -23.03 7.03 -4.41
C GLY A 197 -23.50 8.45 -4.12
N SER A 198 -24.13 8.65 -2.97
CA SER A 198 -24.88 9.87 -2.66
C SER A 198 -24.79 10.25 -1.18
N SER A 199 -25.03 11.53 -0.87
CA SER A 199 -25.29 11.98 0.49
C SER A 199 -26.78 11.85 0.79
N LEU A 200 -27.11 11.01 1.77
CA LEU A 200 -28.45 10.64 2.19
C LEU A 200 -28.73 11.27 3.57
N THR A 201 -29.95 11.74 3.76
CA THR A 201 -30.42 12.24 5.06
C THR A 201 -31.38 11.22 5.65
N ALA A 202 -31.04 10.68 6.81
CA ALA A 202 -31.88 9.72 7.50
C ALA A 202 -33.11 10.39 8.12
N THR A 203 -34.21 9.66 8.16
CA THR A 203 -35.41 9.97 8.96
C THR A 203 -35.57 8.98 10.11
N ALA A 204 -36.56 9.19 11.00
CA ALA A 204 -36.88 8.22 12.04
C ALA A 204 -37.47 6.91 11.48
N ASN A 205 -37.99 6.96 10.25
CA ASN A 205 -38.53 5.81 9.54
C ASN A 205 -37.45 5.14 8.69
N TRP A 206 -37.57 3.82 8.49
CA TRP A 206 -36.70 3.09 7.59
C TRP A 206 -36.85 3.61 6.15
N GLN A 207 -35.71 3.94 5.55
CA GLN A 207 -35.56 4.29 4.14
C GLN A 207 -34.61 3.27 3.50
N THR A 208 -34.78 2.99 2.21
CA THR A 208 -33.91 2.05 1.49
C THR A 208 -33.14 2.78 0.39
N THR A 209 -31.87 2.44 0.23
CA THR A 209 -31.04 2.84 -0.91
C THR A 209 -30.43 1.61 -1.57
N THR A 210 -30.18 1.68 -2.87
CA THR A 210 -29.50 0.62 -3.62
C THR A 210 -28.15 1.13 -4.08
N MET A 211 -27.09 0.37 -3.76
CA MET A 211 -25.74 0.63 -4.23
C MET A 211 -25.38 -0.36 -5.33
N THR A 212 -25.08 0.14 -6.52
CA THR A 212 -24.56 -0.67 -7.63
C THR A 212 -23.09 -0.36 -7.83
N VAL A 213 -22.24 -1.38 -7.85
CA VAL A 213 -20.79 -1.21 -7.97
C VAL A 213 -20.20 -2.32 -8.84
N GLY A 214 -19.22 -1.96 -9.67
CA GLY A 214 -18.55 -2.87 -10.59
C GLY A 214 -18.84 -2.51 -12.05
N ASP A 215 -18.57 -3.46 -12.92
CA ASP A 215 -18.65 -3.31 -14.37
C ASP A 215 -19.37 -4.51 -14.98
N SER A 216 -20.57 -4.28 -15.50
CA SER A 216 -21.42 -5.32 -16.12
C SER A 216 -20.90 -5.81 -17.47
N SER A 217 -19.85 -5.19 -18.03
CA SER A 217 -19.22 -5.64 -19.27
C SER A 217 -18.12 -6.69 -19.04
N ASN A 218 -17.65 -6.86 -17.80
CA ASN A 218 -16.51 -7.71 -17.46
C ASN A 218 -16.92 -8.85 -16.52
N SER A 219 -17.19 -10.04 -17.07
CA SER A 219 -17.77 -11.17 -16.32
C SER A 219 -16.85 -12.39 -16.13
N ALA A 220 -15.63 -12.38 -16.68
CA ALA A 220 -14.83 -13.60 -16.80
C ALA A 220 -13.66 -13.71 -15.81
N SER A 221 -13.13 -12.59 -15.28
CA SER A 221 -11.97 -12.62 -14.37
C SER A 221 -11.94 -11.41 -13.44
N PRO A 222 -11.39 -11.53 -12.22
CA PRO A 222 -11.19 -10.40 -11.32
C PRO A 222 -10.33 -9.32 -11.98
N ARG A 223 -10.76 -8.07 -11.89
CA ARG A 223 -10.01 -6.91 -12.35
C ARG A 223 -8.87 -6.61 -11.37
N ASN A 224 -7.74 -6.14 -11.89
CA ASN A 224 -6.61 -5.69 -11.07
C ASN A 224 -6.97 -4.46 -10.20
N SER A 225 -7.97 -3.67 -10.62
CA SER A 225 -8.47 -2.51 -9.89
C SER A 225 -9.77 -2.80 -9.14
N VAL A 226 -9.91 -2.29 -7.92
CA VAL A 226 -11.16 -2.32 -7.16
C VAL A 226 -12.02 -1.10 -7.52
N SER A 227 -13.28 -1.33 -7.90
CA SER A 227 -14.27 -0.25 -7.99
C SER A 227 -14.89 0.00 -6.63
N TYR A 228 -15.05 1.27 -6.26
CA TYR A 228 -15.72 1.70 -5.03
C TYR A 228 -16.94 2.56 -5.34
N CYS A 229 -17.97 2.41 -4.51
CA CYS A 229 -19.14 3.27 -4.48
C CYS A 229 -19.41 3.67 -3.04
N THR A 230 -19.46 4.97 -2.75
CA THR A 230 -19.59 5.46 -1.37
C THR A 230 -20.79 6.36 -1.24
N SER A 231 -21.70 6.01 -0.33
CA SER A 231 -22.77 6.89 0.13
C SER A 231 -22.57 7.28 1.59
N TRP A 232 -23.00 8.49 1.96
CA TRP A 232 -23.00 8.97 3.33
C TRP A 232 -24.41 9.04 3.85
N ILE A 233 -24.68 8.51 5.03
CA ILE A 233 -25.97 8.68 5.71
C ILE A 233 -25.76 9.64 6.88
N THR A 234 -26.47 10.77 6.86
CA THR A 234 -26.39 11.80 7.90
C THR A 234 -27.64 11.75 8.77
N ALA A 235 -27.46 11.84 10.08
CA ALA A 235 -28.54 12.00 11.04
C ALA A 235 -28.48 13.41 11.68
N PRO A 236 -29.60 13.93 12.23
CA PRO A 236 -29.57 15.15 13.04
C PRO A 236 -28.59 15.07 14.22
N ALA A 237 -28.15 16.21 14.74
CA ALA A 237 -27.32 16.26 15.94
C ALA A 237 -28.02 15.56 17.13
N GLY A 238 -27.28 14.77 17.90
CA GLY A 238 -27.83 13.98 19.02
C GLY A 238 -28.55 12.68 18.59
N MET A 239 -28.57 12.36 17.29
CA MET A 239 -29.13 11.12 16.76
C MET A 239 -28.00 10.22 16.22
N GLN A 240 -28.24 8.91 16.19
CA GLN A 240 -27.36 7.91 15.61
C GLN A 240 -28.03 7.22 14.42
N VAL A 241 -27.26 6.88 13.39
CA VAL A 241 -27.76 6.14 12.23
C VAL A 241 -27.82 4.65 12.59
N GLN A 242 -28.96 4.01 12.32
CA GLN A 242 -29.08 2.56 12.22
C GLN A 242 -29.08 2.15 10.76
N VAL A 243 -28.30 1.12 10.43
CA VAL A 243 -28.19 0.57 9.08
C VAL A 243 -28.30 -0.95 9.10
N ARG A 244 -28.86 -1.53 8.05
CA ARG A 244 -28.84 -2.98 7.78
C ARG A 244 -28.82 -3.25 6.28
N ILE A 245 -28.30 -4.40 5.90
CA ILE A 245 -28.38 -4.86 4.51
C ILE A 245 -29.68 -5.62 4.34
N SER A 246 -30.56 -5.15 3.46
CA SER A 246 -31.83 -5.84 3.18
C SER A 246 -31.69 -6.86 2.06
N ASP A 247 -30.80 -6.61 1.09
CA ASP A 247 -30.57 -7.54 0.00
C ASP A 247 -29.17 -7.42 -0.62
N ILE A 248 -28.70 -8.52 -1.20
CA ILE A 248 -27.39 -8.64 -1.86
C ILE A 248 -27.61 -9.38 -3.18
N TYR A 249 -27.17 -8.78 -4.27
CA TYR A 249 -27.16 -9.38 -5.60
C TYR A 249 -25.73 -9.51 -6.11
N ASN A 250 -25.40 -10.71 -6.59
CA ASN A 250 -24.06 -11.07 -7.07
C ASN A 250 -22.95 -10.80 -6.01
N GLY A 251 -23.25 -11.14 -4.75
CA GLY A 251 -22.27 -11.18 -3.66
C GLY A 251 -21.40 -12.44 -3.77
N GLN A 252 -20.08 -12.27 -3.73
CA GLN A 252 -19.10 -13.36 -3.79
C GLN A 252 -18.74 -13.78 -2.37
N CYS A 253 -19.58 -14.63 -1.77
CA CYS A 253 -19.44 -15.04 -0.39
C CYS A 253 -18.17 -15.88 -0.18
N ASN A 254 -17.14 -15.25 0.37
CA ASN A 254 -15.89 -15.86 0.81
C ASN A 254 -15.46 -15.18 2.10
N TYR A 255 -14.73 -15.90 2.94
CA TYR A 255 -14.22 -15.33 4.18
C TYR A 255 -13.42 -14.05 3.91
N GLY A 256 -13.78 -12.96 4.60
CA GLY A 256 -13.17 -11.64 4.44
C GLY A 256 -13.65 -10.81 3.24
N CYS A 257 -14.56 -11.34 2.41
CA CYS A 257 -15.12 -10.68 1.23
C CYS A 257 -14.03 -10.10 0.29
N PRO A 258 -13.12 -10.94 -0.25
CA PRO A 258 -11.96 -10.49 -1.00
C PRO A 258 -12.31 -9.85 -2.35
N PHE A 259 -13.37 -10.31 -3.02
CA PHE A 259 -13.68 -9.90 -4.40
C PHE A 259 -14.71 -8.77 -4.50
N ASN A 260 -15.75 -8.81 -3.67
CA ASN A 260 -16.75 -7.76 -3.58
C ASN A 260 -17.43 -7.79 -2.21
N GLY A 261 -18.11 -6.69 -1.86
CA GLY A 261 -18.85 -6.59 -0.62
C GLY A 261 -19.25 -5.15 -0.29
N LEU A 262 -19.86 -5.00 0.88
CA LEU A 262 -20.26 -3.73 1.47
C LEU A 262 -19.62 -3.57 2.84
N GLU A 263 -18.84 -2.51 3.04
CA GLU A 263 -18.41 -2.07 4.37
C GLU A 263 -19.44 -1.09 4.95
N LEU A 264 -19.99 -1.44 6.12
CA LEU A 264 -20.80 -0.52 6.91
C LEU A 264 -19.88 0.15 7.93
N LYS A 265 -19.52 1.42 7.71
CA LYS A 265 -18.53 2.11 8.56
C LYS A 265 -19.20 2.66 9.82
N VAL A 266 -19.36 1.78 10.80
CA VAL A 266 -20.16 2.01 12.02
C VAL A 266 -19.33 2.12 13.30
N ARG A 267 -18.03 1.77 13.26
CA ARG A 267 -17.12 1.87 14.41
C ARG A 267 -16.67 3.33 14.61
N SER A 268 -16.43 3.72 15.86
CA SER A 268 -16.05 5.10 16.22
C SER A 268 -14.71 5.55 15.62
N ASP A 269 -13.75 4.63 15.47
CA ASP A 269 -12.49 4.92 14.77
C ASP A 269 -12.69 4.80 13.25
N LYS A 270 -12.72 5.96 12.60
CA LYS A 270 -12.86 6.11 11.14
C LYS A 270 -11.71 5.46 10.38
N LYS A 271 -10.52 5.29 10.98
CA LYS A 271 -9.33 4.72 10.32
C LYS A 271 -9.43 3.20 10.18
N LEU A 272 -10.19 2.53 11.06
CA LEU A 272 -10.32 1.09 11.04
C LEU A 272 -11.35 0.61 10.02
N VAL A 273 -11.06 -0.53 9.42
CA VAL A 273 -12.03 -1.29 8.62
C VAL A 273 -13.14 -1.75 9.55
N SER A 274 -14.38 -1.37 9.20
CA SER A 274 -15.57 -1.90 9.87
C SER A 274 -16.00 -3.22 9.22
N PRO A 275 -17.00 -3.94 9.78
CA PRO A 275 -17.46 -5.19 9.20
C PRO A 275 -17.78 -5.05 7.70
N ARG A 276 -17.26 -6.00 6.91
CA ARG A 276 -17.49 -6.13 5.47
C ARG A 276 -18.41 -7.31 5.22
N PHE A 277 -19.36 -7.15 4.33
CA PHE A 277 -20.43 -8.10 4.09
C PHE A 277 -20.57 -8.45 2.62
N CYS A 278 -20.67 -9.75 2.32
CA CYS A 278 -20.85 -10.27 0.97
C CYS A 278 -21.71 -11.54 0.93
N CYS A 279 -22.23 -11.99 2.08
CA CYS A 279 -22.97 -13.23 2.25
C CYS A 279 -24.39 -12.97 2.77
N ASP A 280 -25.34 -13.81 2.38
CA ASP A 280 -26.77 -13.60 2.68
C ASP A 280 -27.10 -13.68 4.18
N GLU A 281 -26.29 -14.38 4.97
CA GLU A 281 -26.42 -14.49 6.43
C GLU A 281 -26.23 -13.15 7.14
N SER A 282 -25.60 -12.17 6.48
CA SER A 282 -25.43 -10.82 7.01
C SER A 282 -26.66 -9.93 6.81
N LYS A 283 -27.67 -10.38 6.06
CA LYS A 283 -28.90 -9.62 5.82
C LYS A 283 -29.67 -9.43 7.12
N ASN A 284 -30.40 -8.31 7.18
CA ASN A 284 -31.30 -7.92 8.27
C ASN A 284 -30.67 -7.69 9.65
N GLN A 285 -29.35 -7.85 9.81
CA GLN A 285 -28.66 -7.48 11.04
C GLN A 285 -28.53 -5.95 11.14
N ILE A 286 -29.00 -5.40 12.26
CA ILE A 286 -29.01 -3.95 12.51
C ILE A 286 -27.72 -3.53 13.21
N TYR A 287 -27.06 -2.54 12.63
CA TYR A 287 -25.87 -1.90 13.19
C TYR A 287 -26.18 -0.45 13.54
N THR A 288 -25.82 -0.04 14.75
CA THR A 288 -25.92 1.37 15.18
C THR A 288 -24.55 2.03 15.05
N SER A 289 -24.49 3.05 14.20
CA SER A 289 -23.26 3.76 13.87
C SER A 289 -22.84 4.71 14.98
N GLN A 290 -21.54 4.67 15.30
CA GLN A 290 -20.87 5.65 16.14
C GLN A 290 -20.35 6.85 15.32
N LEU A 291 -20.64 6.90 14.02
CA LEU A 291 -20.21 7.94 13.08
C LEU A 291 -21.41 8.71 12.54
N ASN A 292 -21.27 10.03 12.44
CA ASN A 292 -22.23 10.88 11.75
C ASN A 292 -21.44 11.97 10.98
N PRO A 293 -21.41 11.94 9.64
CA PRO A 293 -22.10 10.99 8.74
C PRO A 293 -21.56 9.56 8.86
N THR A 294 -22.40 8.58 8.51
CA THR A 294 -22.07 7.14 8.41
C THR A 294 -21.78 6.76 6.95
N PRO A 295 -20.54 6.45 6.58
CA PRO A 295 -20.23 5.91 5.26
C PRO A 295 -20.73 4.47 5.09
N ILE A 296 -21.34 4.19 3.95
CA ILE A 296 -21.57 2.84 3.41
C ILE A 296 -20.78 2.71 2.11
N ILE A 297 -19.92 1.70 2.03
CA ILE A 297 -18.88 1.61 0.99
C ILE A 297 -19.00 0.26 0.30
N ALA A 298 -19.56 0.26 -0.90
CA ALA A 298 -19.61 -0.92 -1.74
C ALA A 298 -18.31 -1.02 -2.55
N PHE A 299 -17.75 -2.21 -2.66
CA PHE A 299 -16.54 -2.46 -3.44
C PHE A 299 -16.70 -3.72 -4.29
N ASN A 300 -16.04 -3.73 -5.45
CA ASN A 300 -16.14 -4.84 -6.39
C ASN A 300 -14.93 -4.92 -7.32
N GLN A 301 -14.45 -6.14 -7.56
CA GLN A 301 -13.44 -6.49 -8.58
C GLN A 301 -13.98 -7.39 -9.69
N PHE A 302 -15.20 -7.92 -9.58
CA PHE A 302 -15.75 -8.93 -10.49
C PHE A 302 -17.19 -8.62 -10.90
N TYR A 303 -17.44 -8.46 -12.21
CA TYR A 303 -18.75 -8.09 -12.76
C TYR A 303 -19.37 -6.88 -12.06
N SER A 304 -20.70 -6.82 -11.94
CA SER A 304 -21.44 -5.80 -11.17
C SER A 304 -22.21 -6.45 -10.02
N SER A 305 -22.17 -5.84 -8.84
CA SER A 305 -22.91 -6.27 -7.63
C SER A 305 -23.87 -5.17 -7.19
N GLN A 306 -24.98 -5.57 -6.57
CA GLN A 306 -25.93 -4.62 -5.97
C GLN A 306 -26.17 -4.93 -4.50
N PHE A 307 -26.25 -3.89 -3.67
CA PHE A 307 -26.54 -3.99 -2.24
C PHE A 307 -27.71 -3.07 -1.91
N LYS A 308 -28.80 -3.61 -1.36
CA LYS A 308 -29.89 -2.81 -0.79
C LYS A 308 -29.60 -2.59 0.69
N VAL A 309 -29.62 -1.34 1.10
CA VAL A 309 -29.31 -0.90 2.46
C VAL A 309 -30.50 -0.14 3.01
N ASP A 310 -31.06 -0.63 4.10
CA ASP A 310 -32.05 0.10 4.86
C ASP A 310 -31.35 0.94 5.93
N TYR A 311 -31.80 2.18 6.11
CA TYR A 311 -31.25 3.11 7.09
C TYR A 311 -32.33 3.98 7.73
N ARG A 312 -32.08 4.41 8.97
CA ARG A 312 -32.87 5.40 9.71
C ARG A 312 -32.00 6.06 10.78
N TYR A 313 -32.50 7.07 11.48
CA TYR A 313 -31.89 7.54 12.73
C TYR A 313 -32.70 7.10 13.95
N VAL A 314 -32.02 7.06 15.09
CA VAL A 314 -32.60 6.88 16.42
C VAL A 314 -31.97 7.88 17.38
N SER A 315 -32.64 8.22 18.48
CA SER A 315 -32.04 9.02 19.56
C SER A 315 -30.76 8.36 20.06
N ALA A 316 -29.70 9.15 20.28
CA ALA A 316 -28.48 8.67 20.92
C ALA A 316 -28.81 8.28 22.37
N GLY A 317 -29.19 7.02 22.58
CA GLY A 317 -29.63 6.51 23.86
C GLY A 317 -28.47 6.43 24.84
N GLY A 318 -28.54 7.23 25.90
CA GLY A 318 -27.82 6.96 27.14
C GLY A 318 -28.11 5.55 27.63
N ILE A 319 -27.06 4.85 28.08
CA ILE A 319 -27.19 3.56 28.73
C ILE A 319 -27.91 3.80 30.06
N SER A 320 -29.20 3.47 30.11
CA SER A 320 -29.87 3.07 31.35
C SER A 320 -30.33 1.62 31.13
N PRO A 321 -30.03 0.69 32.06
CA PRO A 321 -30.33 -0.71 31.88
C PRO A 321 -31.85 -0.90 31.93
N ALA A 322 -32.45 -1.24 30.80
CA ALA A 322 -33.77 -1.86 30.81
C ALA A 322 -33.61 -3.25 31.43
N THR A 323 -34.05 -3.39 32.67
CA THR A 323 -34.28 -4.67 33.34
C THR A 323 -35.12 -5.57 32.41
N PRO A 324 -34.64 -6.75 32.01
CA PRO A 324 -35.45 -7.67 31.25
C PRO A 324 -36.54 -8.24 32.16
N THR A 325 -37.81 -7.98 31.84
CA THR A 325 -38.94 -8.70 32.42
C THR A 325 -38.87 -10.17 31.96
N PRO A 326 -38.93 -11.17 32.85
CA PRO A 326 -38.91 -12.57 32.47
C PRO A 326 -40.22 -12.95 31.77
N GLY A 327 -40.12 -13.37 30.51
CA GLY A 327 -41.18 -14.15 29.85
C GLY A 327 -41.28 -15.56 30.44
N PRO A 328 -42.38 -16.30 30.19
CA PRO A 328 -42.67 -17.56 30.85
C PRO A 328 -41.59 -18.61 30.59
N VAL A 329 -41.10 -19.21 31.68
CA VAL A 329 -40.08 -20.27 31.65
C VAL A 329 -40.75 -21.58 31.24
N THR A 330 -40.46 -22.07 30.04
CA THR A 330 -40.66 -23.48 29.69
C THR A 330 -39.42 -24.27 30.09
N GLY A 331 -39.65 -25.41 30.76
CA GLY A 331 -38.61 -26.24 31.37
C GLY A 331 -37.59 -26.82 30.37
N PRO A 332 -36.49 -27.41 30.88
CA PRO A 332 -35.35 -27.80 30.07
C PRO A 332 -35.70 -29.02 29.19
N PRO A 333 -35.30 -29.04 27.91
CA PRO A 333 -35.31 -30.27 27.14
C PRO A 333 -34.20 -31.20 27.66
N SER A 334 -34.57 -32.44 27.95
CA SER A 334 -33.75 -33.46 28.63
C SER A 334 -32.77 -34.21 27.75
N THR A 335 -32.42 -33.71 26.56
CA THR A 335 -31.41 -34.32 25.69
C THR A 335 -30.81 -33.25 24.79
N CYS A 336 -29.55 -32.88 25.03
CA CYS A 336 -28.73 -32.07 24.13
C CYS A 336 -27.71 -33.03 23.51
N VAL A 337 -27.77 -33.25 22.20
CA VAL A 337 -26.78 -34.06 21.48
C VAL A 337 -26.00 -33.15 20.54
N ASP A 338 -24.68 -33.16 20.67
CA ASP A 338 -23.80 -32.33 19.85
C ASP A 338 -23.76 -32.87 18.41
N SER A 339 -24.16 -32.05 17.42
CA SER A 339 -24.24 -32.46 16.00
C SER A 339 -22.97 -32.15 15.20
N SER A 340 -22.01 -31.40 15.77
CA SER A 340 -20.74 -31.08 15.13
C SER A 340 -19.70 -32.18 15.35
N SER A 341 -19.11 -32.68 14.26
CA SER A 341 -18.00 -33.66 14.32
C SER A 341 -16.76 -33.13 15.03
N SER A 342 -16.64 -31.80 15.18
CA SER A 342 -15.51 -31.14 15.86
C SER A 342 -15.78 -30.89 17.35
N CYS A 343 -17.02 -31.12 17.82
CA CYS A 343 -17.43 -30.77 19.18
C CYS A 343 -16.62 -31.51 20.25
N ALA A 344 -16.41 -32.82 20.06
CA ALA A 344 -15.61 -33.64 20.97
C ALA A 344 -14.15 -33.17 21.08
N GLN A 345 -13.56 -32.72 19.97
CA GLN A 345 -12.19 -32.20 19.94
C GLN A 345 -12.10 -30.81 20.60
N TRP A 346 -13.09 -29.94 20.40
CA TRP A 346 -13.09 -28.63 21.07
C TRP A 346 -13.32 -28.76 22.57
N ASN A 347 -14.19 -29.68 22.99
CA ASN A 347 -14.39 -29.98 24.39
C ASN A 347 -13.10 -30.48 25.06
N SER A 348 -12.35 -31.39 24.41
CA SER A 348 -11.07 -31.88 24.95
C SER A 348 -9.99 -30.80 25.05
N GLN A 349 -10.12 -29.71 24.28
CA GLN A 349 -9.24 -28.55 24.32
C GLN A 349 -9.75 -27.42 25.25
N GLY A 350 -10.77 -27.71 26.08
CA GLY A 350 -11.27 -26.76 27.10
C GLY A 350 -12.17 -25.66 26.55
N PHE A 351 -12.72 -25.83 25.34
CA PHE A 351 -13.62 -24.84 24.72
C PHE A 351 -14.86 -24.57 25.58
N CYS A 352 -15.46 -25.61 26.16
CA CYS A 352 -16.66 -25.51 26.98
C CYS A 352 -16.41 -24.76 28.30
N SER A 353 -15.23 -24.94 28.90
CA SER A 353 -14.83 -24.31 30.17
C SER A 353 -14.12 -22.96 30.00
N SER A 354 -13.75 -22.58 28.78
CA SER A 354 -13.08 -21.30 28.49
C SER A 354 -13.95 -20.09 28.84
N THR A 355 -13.39 -19.11 29.55
CA THR A 355 -14.05 -17.83 29.86
C THR A 355 -13.92 -16.81 28.72
N PHE A 356 -13.11 -17.12 27.69
CA PHE A 356 -12.88 -16.26 26.55
C PHE A 356 -14.06 -16.24 25.57
N TYR A 357 -14.76 -17.36 25.42
CA TYR A 357 -15.91 -17.49 24.51
C TYR A 357 -17.23 -17.25 25.23
N THR A 358 -18.12 -16.48 24.61
CA THR A 358 -19.46 -16.24 25.16
C THR A 358 -20.32 -17.49 25.08
N THR A 359 -21.37 -17.57 25.91
CA THR A 359 -22.33 -18.68 25.88
C THR A 359 -22.97 -18.86 24.49
N ASP A 360 -23.23 -17.76 23.78
CA ASP A 360 -23.82 -17.81 22.44
C ASP A 360 -22.82 -18.26 21.38
N GLN A 361 -21.54 -17.90 21.51
CA GLN A 361 -20.48 -18.46 20.66
C GLN A 361 -20.32 -19.96 20.90
N LYS A 362 -20.29 -20.39 22.16
CA LYS A 362 -20.23 -21.82 22.50
C LYS A 362 -21.40 -22.58 21.90
N LYS A 363 -22.61 -22.04 21.98
CA LYS A 363 -23.78 -22.59 21.28
C LYS A 363 -23.60 -22.57 19.76
N GLN A 364 -23.16 -21.47 19.17
CA GLN A 364 -22.99 -21.39 17.71
C GLN A 364 -21.99 -22.43 17.16
N TYR A 365 -20.90 -22.69 17.89
CA TYR A 365 -19.93 -23.72 17.49
C TYR A 365 -20.43 -25.13 17.84
N CYS A 366 -21.31 -25.29 18.83
CA CYS A 366 -21.73 -26.61 19.34
C CYS A 366 -23.20 -27.04 19.10
N GLN A 367 -24.11 -26.21 18.56
CA GLN A 367 -25.57 -26.49 18.60
C GLN A 367 -26.29 -26.32 17.25
N ASN A 368 -27.40 -26.98 16.91
CA ASN A 368 -28.49 -27.69 17.66
C ASN A 368 -29.07 -28.80 16.76
N THR A 369 -29.55 -29.99 17.17
CA THR A 369 -30.30 -30.47 18.35
C THR A 369 -29.74 -31.78 18.90
#